data_AF-A0A9D1CWP9-F1
#
_entry.id   AF-A0A9D1CWP9-F1
#
_cell.length_a   1.000
_cell.length_b   1.000
_cell.length_c   1.000
_cell.angle_alpha   90.00
_cell.angle_beta   90.00
_cell.angle_gamma   90.00
#
_symmetry.space_group_name_H-M   'P 1'
#
loop_
_entity.id
_entity.type
_entity.pdbx_description
1 polymer ?
#
loop_
_entity_poly.entity_id
_entity_poly.type
_entity_poly.pdbx_seq_one_letter_code
_entity_poly.pdbx_strand_id
1 'polypeptide(L)'
;MFLKLTEQEMTHLRAFLDASEDCEALSEREYVADLYDLDAPLSLDLVFCEEGVRIDGACLLGYDDEMQGYYIDRPVTVAEVVRRALAEAGALPGGA
;
A
#
# COMPACT_ATOMS: atom_id res chain seq x y z
N MET A 1 11.67 -1.38 2.57
CA MET A 1 11.59 -2.81 2.95
C MET A 1 11.21 -3.65 1.72
N PHE A 2 11.29 -4.98 1.77
CA PHE A 2 10.89 -5.83 0.63
C PHE A 2 9.75 -6.76 1.05
N LEU A 3 8.69 -6.80 0.25
CA LEU A 3 7.56 -7.71 0.41
C LEU A 3 7.63 -8.74 -0.72
N LYS A 4 7.99 -9.98 -0.37
CA LYS A 4 7.99 -11.09 -1.32
C LYS A 4 6.55 -11.45 -1.67
N LEU A 5 6.25 -11.49 -2.95
CA LEU A 5 4.92 -11.80 -3.48
C LEU A 5 5.04 -12.84 -4.59
N THR A 6 4.02 -13.66 -4.74
CA THR A 6 3.84 -14.53 -5.90
C THR A 6 3.44 -13.70 -7.13
N GLU A 7 3.60 -14.26 -8.33
CA GLU A 7 3.14 -13.62 -9.58
C GLU A 7 1.64 -13.29 -9.55
N GLN A 8 0.84 -14.16 -8.93
CA GLN A 8 -0.59 -13.95 -8.76
C GLN A 8 -0.88 -12.76 -7.84
N GLU A 9 -0.23 -12.68 -6.68
CA GLU A 9 -0.35 -11.55 -5.76
C GLU A 9 0.11 -10.24 -6.41
N MET A 10 1.21 -10.25 -7.17
CA MET A 10 1.68 -9.07 -7.90
C MET A 10 0.66 -8.61 -8.96
N THR A 11 0.07 -9.54 -9.69
CA THR A 11 -0.96 -9.22 -10.70
C THR A 11 -2.20 -8.62 -10.05
N HIS A 12 -2.64 -9.19 -8.92
CA HIS A 12 -3.80 -8.70 -8.17
C HIS A 12 -3.55 -7.33 -7.56
N LEU A 13 -2.38 -7.12 -6.96
CA LEU A 13 -1.97 -5.83 -6.42
C LEU A 13 -1.94 -4.75 -7.51
N ARG A 14 -1.37 -5.06 -8.68
CA ARG A 14 -1.34 -4.12 -9.80
C ARG A 14 -2.74 -3.76 -10.28
N ALA A 15 -3.62 -4.75 -10.44
CA ALA A 15 -5.01 -4.51 -10.82
C ALA A 15 -5.77 -3.66 -9.79
N PHE A 16 -5.51 -3.84 -8.50
CA PHE A 16 -6.05 -3.00 -7.44
C PHE A 16 -5.57 -1.56 -7.56
N LEU A 17 -4.24 -1.35 -7.69
CA LEU A 17 -3.64 -0.02 -7.79
C LEU A 17 -4.12 0.73 -9.03
N ASP A 18 -4.25 0.06 -10.17
CA ASP A 18 -4.72 0.66 -11.42
C ASP A 18 -6.23 1.03 -11.38
N ALA A 19 -7.00 0.45 -10.46
CA ALA A 19 -8.44 0.66 -10.33
C ALA A 19 -8.84 1.65 -9.22
N SER A 20 -7.88 2.05 -8.36
CA SER A 20 -8.13 2.93 -7.21
C SER A 20 -7.86 4.39 -7.56
N GLU A 21 -8.77 5.29 -7.19
CA GLU A 21 -8.59 6.75 -7.38
C GLU A 21 -7.54 7.34 -6.41
N ASP A 22 -7.32 6.68 -5.28
CA ASP A 22 -6.34 7.06 -4.25
C ASP A 22 -4.95 6.43 -4.51
N CYS A 23 -4.73 5.91 -5.71
CA CYS A 23 -3.46 5.34 -6.14
C CYS A 23 -2.99 6.03 -7.43
N GLU A 24 -1.71 6.39 -7.46
CA GLU A 24 -1.09 7.05 -8.61
C GLU A 24 0.10 6.24 -9.12
N ALA A 25 0.11 5.91 -10.40
CA ALA A 25 1.27 5.35 -11.07
C ALA A 25 2.29 6.45 -11.38
N LEU A 26 3.46 6.40 -10.73
CA LEU A 26 4.56 7.32 -11.01
C LEU A 26 5.37 6.89 -12.24
N SER A 27 5.39 5.58 -12.53
CA SER A 27 6.03 4.99 -13.70
C SER A 27 5.42 3.61 -14.03
N GLU A 28 5.98 2.92 -15.02
CA GLU A 28 5.59 1.53 -15.36
C GLU A 28 5.81 0.53 -14.22
N ARG A 29 6.52 0.88 -13.15
CA ARG A 29 6.80 -0.03 -12.02
C ARG A 29 6.59 0.62 -10.66
N GLU A 30 6.26 1.90 -10.60
CA GLU A 30 6.23 2.66 -9.35
C GLU A 30 4.84 3.23 -9.11
N TYR A 31 4.37 3.11 -7.87
CA TYR A 31 3.10 3.68 -7.43
C TYR A 31 3.25 4.37 -6.08
N VAL A 32 2.41 5.38 -5.88
CA VAL A 32 2.01 5.86 -4.56
C VAL A 32 0.59 5.37 -4.32
N ALA A 33 0.31 4.88 -3.11
CA ALA A 33 -1.01 4.38 -2.74
C ALA A 33 -1.38 4.85 -1.34
N ASP A 34 -2.49 5.57 -1.24
CA ASP A 34 -3.11 5.92 0.02
C ASP A 34 -4.31 5.00 0.29
N LEU A 35 -4.26 4.28 1.40
CA LEU A 35 -5.29 3.31 1.80
C LEU A 35 -6.10 3.90 2.96
N TYR A 36 -7.05 4.78 2.63
CA TYR A 36 -7.86 5.52 3.62
C TYR A 36 -8.94 4.68 4.31
N ASP A 37 -9.44 3.64 3.64
CA ASP A 37 -10.56 2.82 4.13
C ASP A 37 -10.16 1.76 5.19
N LEU A 38 -8.91 1.79 5.67
CA LEU A 38 -8.40 0.88 6.69
C LEU A 38 -8.69 1.39 8.10
N ASP A 39 -8.79 0.49 9.08
CA ASP A 39 -8.84 0.86 10.50
C ASP A 39 -7.60 1.67 10.93
N ALA A 40 -6.46 1.41 10.28
CA ALA A 40 -5.23 2.17 10.41
C ALA A 40 -4.75 2.62 9.01
N PRO A 41 -5.19 3.80 8.52
CA PRO A 41 -4.88 4.29 7.19
C PRO A 41 -3.38 4.36 6.92
N LEU A 42 -2.99 4.05 5.69
CA LEU A 42 -1.59 3.84 5.32
C LEU A 42 -1.27 4.46 3.95
N SER A 43 -0.18 5.21 3.87
CA SER A 43 0.40 5.67 2.61
C SER A 43 1.64 4.84 2.28
N LEU A 44 1.80 4.46 1.01
CA LEU A 44 2.83 3.55 0.51
C LEU A 44 3.48 4.07 -0.78
N ASP A 45 4.81 4.00 -0.84
CA ASP A 45 5.57 4.10 -2.09
C ASP A 45 6.05 2.70 -2.48
N LEU A 46 5.58 2.21 -3.63
CA LEU A 46 5.73 0.83 -4.10
C LEU A 46 6.55 0.79 -5.38
N VAL A 47 7.49 -0.16 -5.47
CA VAL A 47 8.25 -0.45 -6.68
C VAL A 47 8.19 -1.94 -7.02
N PHE A 48 7.58 -2.28 -8.14
CA PHE A 48 7.49 -3.65 -8.65
C PHE A 48 8.87 -4.18 -9.09
N CYS A 49 9.21 -5.35 -8.56
CA CYS A 49 10.44 -6.10 -8.79
C CYS A 49 10.10 -7.54 -9.28
N GLU A 50 11.11 -8.33 -9.67
CA GLU A 50 10.88 -9.68 -10.21
C GLU A 50 10.22 -10.66 -9.22
N GLU A 51 10.53 -10.55 -7.92
CA GLU A 51 10.04 -11.49 -6.88
C GLU A 51 9.07 -10.84 -5.87
N GLY A 52 8.54 -9.66 -6.18
CA GLY A 52 7.64 -8.93 -5.29
C GLY A 52 7.74 -7.42 -5.43
N VAL A 53 7.50 -6.72 -4.32
CA VAL A 53 7.52 -5.24 -4.29
C VAL A 53 8.50 -4.73 -3.26
N ARG A 54 9.31 -3.75 -3.67
CA ARG A 54 10.09 -2.93 -2.75
C ARG A 54 9.18 -1.80 -2.26
N ILE A 55 9.13 -1.63 -0.96
CA ILE A 55 8.40 -0.55 -0.29
C ILE A 55 9.44 0.52 0.08
N ASP A 56 9.44 1.63 -0.64
CA ASP A 56 10.39 2.73 -0.43
C ASP A 56 9.93 3.68 0.68
N GLY A 57 8.61 3.82 0.82
CA GLY A 57 7.94 4.59 1.85
C GLY A 57 6.73 3.82 2.39
N ALA A 58 6.54 3.85 3.70
CA ALA A 58 5.33 3.34 4.33
C ALA A 58 5.08 4.11 5.62
N CYS A 59 3.93 4.77 5.72
CA CYS A 59 3.57 5.61 6.87
C CYS A 59 2.10 5.44 7.22
N LEU A 60 1.80 5.32 8.51
CA LEU A 60 0.44 5.47 8.96
C LEU A 60 -0.01 6.93 8.82
N LEU A 61 -1.28 7.12 8.55
CA LEU A 61 -1.90 8.42 8.45
C LEU A 61 -2.75 8.68 9.70
N GLY A 62 -2.59 9.88 10.27
CA GLY A 62 -3.48 10.40 11.30
C GLY A 62 -4.51 11.34 10.66
N TYR A 63 -5.75 11.33 11.16
CA TYR A 63 -6.75 12.30 10.76
C TYR A 63 -6.80 13.45 11.79
N ASP A 64 -6.77 14.67 11.30
CA ASP A 64 -6.96 15.88 12.10
C ASP A 64 -8.36 16.45 11.84
N ASP A 65 -9.22 16.42 12.85
CA ASP A 65 -10.60 16.90 12.76
C ASP A 65 -10.71 18.42 12.55
N GLU A 66 -9.73 19.21 13.02
CA GLU A 66 -9.72 20.66 12.85
C GLU A 66 -9.34 21.04 11.42
N MET A 67 -8.36 20.33 10.85
CA MET A 67 -7.92 20.52 9.47
C MET A 67 -8.78 19.76 8.45
N GLN A 68 -9.63 18.85 8.92
CA GLN A 68 -10.44 17.93 8.12
C GLN A 68 -9.61 17.15 7.09
N GLY A 69 -8.46 16.63 7.49
CA GLY A 69 -7.52 16.00 6.57
C GLY A 69 -6.55 15.01 7.22
N TYR A 70 -5.92 14.20 6.38
CA TYR A 70 -4.90 13.24 6.79
C TYR A 70 -3.49 13.85 6.78
N TYR A 71 -2.66 13.41 7.72
CA TYR A 71 -1.24 13.76 7.80
C TYR A 71 -0.38 12.51 8.05
N ILE A 72 0.89 12.57 7.68
CA ILE A 72 1.88 11.52 7.97
C ILE A 72 2.14 11.47 9.48
N ASP A 73 1.74 10.38 10.13
CA ASP A 73 1.91 10.19 11.58
C ASP A 73 3.25 9.51 11.89
N ARG A 74 3.39 8.23 11.53
CA ARG A 74 4.56 7.43 11.90
C ARG A 74 4.96 6.42 10.82
N PRO A 75 6.26 6.15 10.66
CA PRO A 75 6.72 5.18 9.67
C PRO A 75 6.34 3.76 10.08
N VAL A 76 5.96 2.96 9.08
CA VAL A 76 5.83 1.51 9.19
C VAL A 76 7.12 0.88 8.66
N THR A 77 7.78 0.07 9.48
CA THR A 77 9.06 -0.57 9.14
C THR A 77 8.97 -2.09 9.09
N VAL A 78 7.77 -2.65 9.28
CA VAL A 78 7.52 -4.09 9.38
C VAL A 78 6.70 -4.55 8.17
N ALA A 79 7.28 -5.44 7.36
CA ALA A 79 6.65 -5.92 6.12
C ALA A 79 5.30 -6.63 6.35
N GLU A 80 5.16 -7.37 7.45
CA GLU A 80 3.90 -8.03 7.81
C GLU A 80 2.75 -7.04 8.06
N VAL A 81 3.04 -5.83 8.55
CA VAL A 81 2.02 -4.79 8.73
C VAL A 81 1.53 -4.31 7.36
N VAL A 82 2.46 -4.05 6.43
CA VAL A 82 2.13 -3.67 5.05
C VAL A 82 1.34 -4.78 4.35
N ARG A 83 1.75 -6.04 4.51
CA ARG A 83 1.05 -7.18 3.91
C ARG A 83 -0.40 -7.30 4.41
N ARG A 84 -0.60 -7.13 5.71
CA ARG A 84 -1.95 -7.16 6.31
C ARG A 84 -2.81 -6.01 5.81
N ALA A 85 -2.27 -4.79 5.77
CA ALA A 85 -2.98 -3.62 5.25
C ALA A 85 -3.38 -3.81 3.78
N LEU A 86 -2.48 -4.34 2.93
CA LEU A 86 -2.81 -4.64 1.54
C LEU A 86 -3.87 -5.75 1.41
N ALA A 87 -3.85 -6.76 2.28
CA ALA A 87 -4.88 -7.80 2.30
C ALA A 87 -6.24 -7.25 2.77
N GLU A 88 -6.25 -6.41 3.81
CA GLU A 88 -7.45 -5.74 4.34
C GLU A 88 -8.08 -4.81 3.30
N ALA A 89 -7.24 -4.07 2.54
CA ALA A 89 -7.67 -3.26 1.40
C ALA A 89 -8.20 -4.09 0.20
N GLY A 90 -8.06 -5.42 0.23
CA GLY A 90 -8.38 -6.29 -0.91
C GLY A 90 -7.35 -6.22 -2.06
N ALA A 91 -6.21 -5.57 -1.84
CA ALA A 91 -5.09 -5.46 -2.77
C ALA A 91 -4.23 -6.73 -2.84
N LEU A 92 -4.43 -7.67 -1.91
CA LEU A 92 -3.89 -9.03 -2.00
C LEU A 92 -5.04 -10.05 -1.88
N PRO A 93 -4.97 -11.18 -2.60
CA PRO A 93 -5.94 -12.25 -2.43
C PRO A 93 -5.88 -12.74 -0.98
N GLY A 94 -7.05 -12.76 -0.30
CA GLY A 94 -7.15 -13.20 1.08
C GLY A 94 -6.55 -14.59 1.25
N GLY A 95 -5.48 -14.70 2.03
CA GLY A 95 -5.01 -15.99 2.52
C GLY A 95 -6.06 -16.54 3.48
N ALA A 96 -6.68 -17.65 3.09
CA ALA A 96 -7.49 -18.46 4.01
C ALA A 96 -6.65 -18.96 5.19
#